data_AF-A0A7C1WIP7-F1
#
_entry.id   AF-A0A7C1WIP7-F1
#
_cell.length_a   1.000
_cell.length_b   1.000
_cell.length_c   1.000
_cell.angle_alpha   90.00
_cell.angle_beta   90.00
_cell.angle_gamma   90.00
#
_symmetry.space_group_name_H-M   'P 1'
#
loop_
_entity.id
_entity.type
_entity.pdbx_description
1 polymer ?
#
loop_
_entity_poly.entity_id
_entity_poly.type
_entity_poly.pdbx_seq_one_letter_code
_entity_poly.pdbx_strand_id
1 'polypeptide(L)'
;MVDGYNRGVSEAIFSVSGLRGIAGRGLTAELVSRVTEVFCRLYGPGGFALGRDPRPSGSWIKDVVQKVLSEFRCQVFELGICPTPTAVHFVRQRGLKGGLVITASHNPIEWNGLKLVHPAGRFLFADEV
;
A
#
# COMPACT_ATOMS: atom_id res chain seq x y z
N MET A 1 4.14 -8.29 -41.10
CA MET A 1 4.75 -8.64 -39.81
C MET A 1 5.43 -7.38 -39.31
N VAL A 2 4.81 -6.69 -38.35
CA VAL A 2 5.35 -5.45 -37.79
C VAL A 2 5.55 -5.66 -36.29
N ASP A 3 6.79 -5.44 -35.86
CA ASP A 3 7.29 -5.48 -34.50
C ASP A 3 6.53 -4.52 -33.58
N GLY A 4 6.20 -4.98 -32.36
CA GLY A 4 5.40 -4.23 -31.40
C GLY A 4 5.89 -4.39 -29.96
N TYR A 5 6.99 -3.70 -29.64
CA TYR A 5 7.31 -3.06 -28.36
C TYR A 5 6.65 -3.61 -27.07
N ASN A 6 7.10 -4.77 -26.58
CA ASN A 6 6.71 -5.29 -25.26
C ASN A 6 7.78 -4.94 -24.21
N ARG A 7 7.80 -3.69 -23.74
CA ARG A 7 8.58 -3.27 -22.57
C ARG A 7 7.65 -3.15 -21.35
N GLY A 8 7.66 -4.18 -20.50
CA GLY A 8 7.49 -4.03 -19.04
C GLY A 8 6.17 -3.44 -18.51
N VAL A 9 5.01 -3.91 -18.97
CA VAL A 9 3.75 -3.59 -18.29
C VAL A 9 3.65 -4.49 -17.06
N SER A 10 3.69 -3.93 -15.85
CA SER A 10 3.50 -4.73 -14.64
C SER A 10 2.12 -5.38 -14.66
N GLU A 11 2.01 -6.66 -14.27
CA GLU A 11 0.71 -7.34 -14.08
C GLU A 11 -0.11 -6.76 -12.90
N ALA A 12 0.37 -5.68 -12.27
CA ALA A 12 -0.36 -4.99 -11.21
C ALA A 12 -1.46 -4.08 -11.76
N ILE A 13 -2.55 -4.02 -11.02
CA ILE A 13 -3.71 -3.17 -11.29
C ILE A 13 -3.68 -2.03 -10.27
N PHE A 14 -3.73 -0.80 -10.74
CA PHE A 14 -3.94 0.38 -9.90
C PHE A 14 -5.37 0.88 -10.06
N SER A 15 -6.05 1.15 -8.94
CA SER A 15 -7.44 1.66 -8.92
C SER A 15 -7.64 2.58 -7.73
N VAL A 16 -8.84 3.18 -7.61
CA VAL A 16 -9.27 3.90 -6.39
C VAL A 16 -9.22 3.02 -5.12
N SER A 17 -9.24 1.70 -5.29
CA SER A 17 -9.09 0.75 -4.17
C SER A 17 -7.63 0.42 -3.84
N GLY A 18 -6.67 1.12 -4.48
CA GLY A 18 -5.24 0.94 -4.33
C GLY A 18 -4.59 0.05 -5.40
N LEU A 19 -3.34 -0.32 -5.11
CA LEU A 19 -2.50 -1.21 -5.91
C LEU A 19 -2.81 -2.67 -5.60
N ARG A 20 -2.94 -3.53 -6.60
CA ARG A 20 -3.06 -4.99 -6.43
C ARG A 20 -2.26 -5.75 -7.46
N GLY A 21 -1.81 -6.95 -7.11
CA GLY A 21 -1.18 -7.88 -8.03
C GLY A 21 -0.89 -9.22 -7.34
N ILE A 22 -0.48 -10.20 -8.13
CA ILE A 22 0.01 -11.47 -7.58
C ILE A 22 1.33 -11.21 -6.84
N ALA A 23 1.40 -11.60 -5.57
CA ALA A 23 2.55 -11.37 -4.72
C ALA A 23 3.83 -12.00 -5.32
N GLY A 24 4.89 -11.22 -5.44
CA GLY A 24 6.18 -11.66 -6.01
C GLY A 24 6.21 -11.72 -7.55
N ARG A 25 5.08 -11.48 -8.23
CA ARG A 25 4.99 -11.31 -9.69
C ARG A 25 4.53 -9.91 -10.02
N GLY A 26 3.23 -9.70 -10.25
CA GLY A 26 2.67 -8.36 -10.48
C GLY A 26 2.93 -7.39 -9.32
N LEU A 27 2.83 -7.86 -8.07
CA LEU A 27 3.15 -7.07 -6.87
C LEU A 27 4.54 -7.44 -6.35
N THR A 28 5.57 -6.80 -6.93
CA THR A 28 6.97 -6.99 -6.52
C THR A 28 7.34 -6.12 -5.32
N ALA A 29 8.43 -6.47 -4.61
CA ALA A 29 9.00 -5.63 -3.57
C ALA A 29 9.43 -4.25 -4.10
N GLU A 30 9.98 -4.18 -5.31
CA GLU A 30 10.33 -2.91 -5.95
C GLU A 30 9.10 -2.02 -6.16
N LEU A 31 7.99 -2.58 -6.65
CA LEU A 31 6.77 -1.83 -6.89
C LEU A 31 6.14 -1.34 -5.57
N VAL A 32 6.09 -2.22 -4.56
CA VAL A 32 5.65 -1.87 -3.19
C VAL A 32 6.49 -0.73 -2.63
N SER A 33 7.82 -0.82 -2.75
CA SER A 33 8.73 0.24 -2.30
C SER A 33 8.46 1.57 -3.00
N ARG A 34 8.38 1.56 -4.34
CA ARG A 34 8.16 2.78 -5.14
C ARG A 34 6.84 3.46 -4.79
N VAL A 35 5.74 2.71 -4.68
CA VAL A 35 4.44 3.28 -4.30
C VAL A 35 4.46 3.82 -2.87
N THR A 36 5.12 3.13 -1.95
CA THR A 36 5.28 3.59 -0.56
C THR A 36 6.09 4.89 -0.51
N GLU A 37 7.19 4.98 -1.27
CA GLU A 37 8.02 6.18 -1.37
C GLU A 37 7.22 7.38 -1.89
N VAL A 38 6.48 7.20 -3.00
CA VAL A 38 5.64 8.27 -3.57
C VAL A 38 4.62 8.75 -2.55
N PHE A 39 3.98 7.81 -1.84
CA PHE A 39 3.03 8.15 -0.79
C PHE A 39 3.68 8.92 0.37
N CYS A 40 4.88 8.55 0.79
CA CYS A 40 5.65 9.29 1.81
C CYS A 40 5.98 10.72 1.34
N ARG A 41 6.40 10.88 0.08
CA ARG A 41 6.72 12.20 -0.50
C ARG A 41 5.50 13.12 -0.58
N LEU A 42 4.31 12.56 -0.82
CA LEU A 42 3.06 13.32 -0.92
C LEU A 42 2.65 13.96 0.42
N TYR A 43 2.83 13.27 1.54
CA TYR A 43 2.38 13.73 2.87
C TYR A 43 3.50 14.19 3.80
N GLY A 44 4.75 13.92 3.44
CA GLY A 44 5.94 14.28 4.22
C GLY A 44 6.13 13.42 5.49
N PRO A 45 7.15 13.75 6.30
CA PRO A 45 7.44 13.02 7.54
C PRO A 45 6.28 13.15 8.56
N GLY A 46 6.12 12.12 9.39
CA GLY A 46 5.10 12.08 10.43
C GLY A 46 4.60 10.66 10.70
N GLY A 47 3.46 10.55 11.38
CA GLY A 47 2.87 9.26 11.75
C GLY A 47 2.08 8.62 10.61
N PHE A 48 2.30 7.33 10.37
CA PHE A 48 1.55 6.51 9.41
C PHE A 48 1.06 5.22 10.05
N ALA A 49 -0.22 4.88 9.86
CA ALA A 49 -0.74 3.58 10.29
C ALA A 49 -0.37 2.47 9.30
N LEU A 50 -0.02 1.29 9.79
CA LEU A 50 0.20 0.12 8.95
C LEU A 50 -0.59 -1.07 9.49
N GLY A 51 -1.58 -1.52 8.72
CA GLY A 51 -2.36 -2.71 9.01
C GLY A 51 -2.27 -3.73 7.88
N ARG A 52 -2.63 -4.98 8.16
CA ARG A 52 -2.73 -6.04 7.14
C ARG A 52 -3.93 -6.95 7.38
N ASP A 53 -4.34 -7.66 6.34
CA ASP A 53 -5.18 -8.85 6.47
C ASP A 53 -4.30 -10.09 6.81
N PRO A 54 -4.83 -11.31 6.98
CA PRO A 54 -4.02 -12.47 7.39
C PRO A 54 -3.25 -13.15 6.24
N ARG A 55 -3.27 -12.64 4.99
CA ARG A 55 -2.61 -13.30 3.85
C ARG A 55 -1.11 -13.54 4.12
N PRO A 56 -0.54 -14.72 3.80
CA PRO A 56 0.87 -15.01 4.10
C PRO A 56 1.85 -14.00 3.46
N SER A 57 1.59 -13.61 2.21
CA SER A 57 2.41 -12.64 1.48
C SER A 57 2.46 -11.27 2.13
N GLY A 58 1.50 -10.90 2.99
CA GLY A 58 1.51 -9.59 3.60
C GLY A 58 2.59 -9.42 4.68
N SER A 59 3.24 -10.48 5.16
CA SER A 59 4.40 -10.35 6.06
C SER A 59 5.57 -9.67 5.36
N TRP A 60 6.02 -10.19 4.22
CA TRP A 60 7.15 -9.60 3.51
C TRP A 60 6.79 -8.22 2.94
N ILE A 61 5.53 -8.00 2.51
CA ILE A 61 5.08 -6.68 2.04
C ILE A 61 5.16 -5.66 3.17
N LYS A 62 4.77 -6.06 4.39
CA LYS A 62 4.87 -5.21 5.58
C LYS A 62 6.32 -4.79 5.82
N ASP A 63 7.26 -5.74 5.76
CA ASP A 63 8.68 -5.46 6.00
C ASP A 63 9.22 -4.45 4.98
N VAL A 64 8.83 -4.58 3.70
CA VAL A 64 9.19 -3.62 2.65
C VAL A 64 8.61 -2.23 2.94
N VAL A 65 7.31 -2.14 3.27
CA VAL A 65 6.65 -0.88 3.59
C VAL A 65 7.29 -0.21 4.81
N GLN A 66 7.58 -0.97 5.88
CA GLN A 66 8.23 -0.45 7.09
C GLN A 66 9.63 0.10 6.82
N LYS A 67 10.41 -0.59 5.97
CA LYS A 67 11.75 -0.13 5.57
C LYS A 67 11.66 1.23 4.89
N VAL A 68 10.78 1.38 3.89
CA VAL A 68 10.62 2.65 3.17
C VAL A 68 10.10 3.76 4.07
N LEU A 69 9.06 3.51 4.89
CA LEU A 69 8.56 4.51 5.84
C LEU A 69 9.69 5.03 6.76
N SER A 70 10.54 4.12 7.24
CA SER A 70 11.68 4.47 8.09
C SER A 70 12.70 5.36 7.37
N GLU A 71 13.03 5.05 6.11
CA GLU A 71 13.95 5.85 5.27
C GLU A 71 13.44 7.29 5.05
N PHE A 72 12.12 7.47 5.00
CA PHE A 72 11.46 8.77 4.82
C PHE A 72 11.11 9.48 6.13
N ARG A 73 11.66 9.03 7.28
CA ARG A 73 11.39 9.58 8.61
C ARG A 73 9.90 9.57 8.97
N CYS A 74 9.18 8.55 8.50
CA CYS A 74 7.79 8.31 8.84
C CYS A 74 7.72 7.34 10.03
N GLN A 75 7.11 7.78 11.14
CA GLN A 75 6.87 6.92 12.30
C GLN A 75 5.74 5.94 11.99
N VAL A 76 6.02 4.64 12.09
CA VAL A 76 5.02 3.60 11.80
C VAL A 76 4.25 3.22 13.07
N PHE A 77 2.93 3.29 12.99
CA PHE A 77 1.99 2.74 13.97
C PHE A 77 1.48 1.40 13.45
N GLU A 78 2.13 0.32 13.85
CA GLU A 78 1.75 -1.04 13.44
C GLU A 78 0.49 -1.49 14.17
N LEU A 79 -0.56 -1.78 13.39
CA LEU A 79 -1.87 -2.25 13.89
C LEU A 79 -2.01 -3.78 13.85
N GLY A 80 -1.02 -4.46 13.29
CA GLY A 80 -1.04 -5.91 13.09
C GLY A 80 -2.10 -6.37 12.08
N ILE A 81 -2.68 -7.54 12.33
CA ILE A 81 -3.80 -8.06 11.55
C ILE A 81 -5.08 -7.37 12.01
N CYS A 82 -5.69 -6.57 11.14
CA CYS A 82 -6.91 -5.85 11.46
C CYS A 82 -7.79 -5.64 10.22
N PRO A 83 -9.11 -5.46 10.40
CA PRO A 83 -9.98 -5.00 9.31
C PRO A 83 -9.49 -3.67 8.73
N THR A 84 -9.66 -3.49 7.42
CA THR A 84 -9.38 -2.21 6.74
C THR A 84 -10.01 -0.98 7.42
N PRO A 85 -11.29 -0.98 7.85
CA PRO A 85 -11.87 0.20 8.50
C PRO A 85 -11.18 0.56 9.83
N THR A 86 -10.53 -0.37 10.51
CA THR A 86 -9.76 -0.09 11.73
C THR A 86 -8.61 0.85 11.45
N ALA A 87 -7.82 0.59 10.40
CA ALA A 87 -6.72 1.46 10.00
C ALA A 87 -7.21 2.83 9.54
N VAL A 88 -8.30 2.86 8.74
CA VAL A 88 -8.90 4.11 8.26
C VAL A 88 -9.38 4.99 9.42
N HIS A 89 -10.09 4.39 10.38
CA HIS A 89 -10.55 5.08 11.57
C HIS A 89 -9.37 5.58 12.43
N PHE A 90 -8.35 4.73 12.64
CA PHE A 90 -7.18 5.07 13.44
C PHE A 90 -6.41 6.27 12.87
N VAL A 91 -6.22 6.34 11.55
CA VAL A 91 -5.58 7.48 10.87
C VAL A 91 -6.29 8.79 11.21
N ARG A 92 -7.62 8.82 11.05
CA ARG A 92 -8.44 10.02 11.35
C ARG A 92 -8.42 10.36 12.84
N GLN A 93 -8.64 9.37 13.69
CA GLN A 93 -8.73 9.56 15.14
C GLN A 93 -7.42 10.10 15.74
N ARG A 94 -6.27 9.67 15.20
CA ARG A 94 -4.95 10.07 15.68
C ARG A 94 -4.34 11.25 14.92
N GLY A 95 -5.03 11.79 13.91
CA GLY A 95 -4.52 12.89 13.09
C GLY A 95 -3.23 12.54 12.35
N LEU A 96 -3.12 11.29 11.86
CA LEU A 96 -1.92 10.81 11.18
C LEU A 96 -1.78 11.40 9.77
N LYS A 97 -0.56 11.34 9.22
CA LYS A 97 -0.24 11.77 7.85
C LYS A 97 -0.73 10.80 6.78
N GLY A 98 -1.15 9.60 7.19
CA GLY A 98 -1.80 8.64 6.31
C GLY A 98 -1.75 7.24 6.89
N GLY A 99 -2.08 6.26 6.07
CA GLY A 99 -1.89 4.86 6.42
C GLY A 99 -1.88 3.95 5.20
N LEU A 100 -1.36 2.74 5.39
CA LEU A 100 -1.39 1.68 4.39
C LEU A 100 -2.07 0.44 4.97
N VAL A 101 -2.93 -0.18 4.17
CA VAL A 101 -3.53 -1.47 4.50
C VAL A 101 -3.10 -2.50 3.47
N ILE A 102 -2.38 -3.52 3.92
CA ILE A 102 -1.90 -4.62 3.07
C ILE A 102 -3.01 -5.65 2.94
N THR A 103 -3.68 -5.66 1.79
CA THR A 103 -4.79 -6.57 1.54
C THR A 103 -5.13 -6.66 0.05
N ALA A 104 -5.52 -7.84 -0.40
CA ALA A 104 -6.19 -8.04 -1.69
C ALA A 104 -7.72 -8.06 -1.58
N SER A 105 -8.28 -7.82 -0.38
CA SER A 105 -9.70 -7.93 -0.08
C SER A 105 -10.24 -9.32 -0.46
N HIS A 106 -11.06 -9.42 -1.50
CA HIS A 106 -11.69 -10.66 -1.96
C HIS A 106 -10.93 -11.37 -3.09
N ASN A 107 -9.81 -10.82 -3.59
CA ASN A 107 -9.05 -11.48 -4.65
C ASN A 107 -8.52 -12.84 -4.17
N PRO A 108 -8.19 -13.77 -5.09
CA PRO A 108 -7.60 -15.07 -4.76
C PRO A 108 -6.36 -14.97 -3.86
N ILE A 109 -5.99 -16.08 -3.19
CA ILE A 109 -5.02 -16.06 -2.07
C ILE A 109 -3.62 -15.58 -2.47
N GLU A 110 -3.22 -15.84 -3.72
CA GLU A 110 -1.94 -15.43 -4.30
C GLU A 110 -1.83 -13.92 -4.54
N TRP A 111 -2.96 -13.21 -4.55
CA TRP A 111 -3.01 -11.76 -4.70
C TRP A 111 -2.78 -11.06 -3.37
N ASN A 112 -2.16 -9.89 -3.46
CA ASN A 112 -2.13 -8.91 -2.37
C ASN A 112 -2.17 -7.49 -2.93
N GLY A 113 -2.06 -6.50 -2.07
CA GLY A 113 -2.12 -5.10 -2.48
C GLY A 113 -1.85 -4.12 -1.37
N LEU A 114 -1.85 -2.83 -1.74
CA LEU A 114 -1.76 -1.70 -0.83
C LEU A 114 -2.98 -0.80 -1.02
N LYS A 115 -3.77 -0.61 0.03
CA LYS A 115 -4.74 0.48 0.10
C LYS A 115 -4.11 1.67 0.79
N LEU A 116 -4.09 2.82 0.12
CA LEU A 116 -3.55 4.06 0.66
C LEU A 116 -4.67 4.85 1.35
N VAL A 117 -4.43 5.25 2.60
CA VAL A 117 -5.39 5.93 3.46
C VAL A 117 -4.99 7.39 3.61
N HIS A 118 -5.84 8.28 3.12
CA HIS A 118 -5.71 9.72 3.23
C HIS A 118 -5.86 10.18 4.71
N PRO A 119 -5.15 11.25 5.15
CA PRO A 119 -5.27 11.83 6.50
C PRO A 119 -6.70 12.05 7.01
N ALA A 120 -7.62 12.37 6.10
CA ALA A 120 -9.04 12.59 6.41
C ALA A 120 -9.81 11.32 6.82
N GLY A 121 -9.20 10.13 6.76
CA GLY A 121 -9.85 8.86 7.09
C GLY A 121 -10.69 8.28 5.95
N ARG A 122 -10.14 8.29 4.75
CA ARG A 122 -10.74 7.69 3.54
C ARG A 122 -9.64 7.15 2.63
N PHE A 123 -9.97 6.44 1.56
CA PHE A 123 -9.00 6.17 0.49
C PHE A 123 -8.79 7.41 -0.40
N LEU A 124 -7.72 7.37 -1.18
CA LEU A 124 -7.43 8.37 -2.21
C LEU A 124 -8.48 8.30 -3.34
N PHE A 125 -8.83 9.46 -3.89
CA PHE A 125 -9.56 9.57 -5.14
C PHE A 125 -8.62 9.41 -6.33
N ALA A 126 -9.16 9.21 -7.54
CA ALA A 126 -8.38 8.91 -8.73
C ALA A 126 -7.43 10.05 -9.14
N ASP A 127 -7.75 11.29 -8.79
CA ASP A 127 -6.95 12.50 -9.02
C ASP A 127 -5.90 12.75 -7.91
N GLU A 128 -5.94 11.97 -6.83
CA GLU A 128 -4.97 12.02 -5.71
C GLU A 128 -3.97 10.85 -5.75
N VAL A 129 -4.03 10.03 -6.80
CA VAL A 129 -3.30 8.78 -7.02
C VAL A 129 -2.16 8.96 -8.02
#